data_AF-A0AAN4IEF0-F1
#
_entry.id   AF-A0AAN4IEF0-F1
#
_cell.length_a   1.000
_cell.length_b   1.000
_cell.length_c   1.000
_cell.angle_alpha   90.00
_cell.angle_beta   90.00
_cell.angle_gamma   90.00
#
_symmetry.space_group_name_H-M   'P 1'
#
loop_
_entity.id
_entity.type
_entity.pdbx_description
1 polymer ?
#
loop_
_entity_poly.entity_id
_entity_poly.type
_entity_poly.pdbx_seq_one_letter_code
_entity_poly.pdbx_strand_id
1 'polypeptide(L)' 'MVNLKSIIDEELRKRFSEAKVAGNEYLDVISGDIHKQLGFKHRMPSCCHAMREMMKTGDIIIEAPLKGDGATLKIRYFL' A
#
# COMPACT_ATOMS: atom_id res chain seq x y z
N MET A 1 8.65 -20.65 -5.94
CA MET A 1 7.46 -20.43 -5.08
C MET A 1 7.34 -18.92 -4.90
N VAL A 2 6.31 -18.29 -5.46
CA VAL A 2 6.18 -16.82 -5.41
C VAL A 2 5.78 -16.41 -4.00
N ASN A 3 6.52 -15.48 -3.39
CA ASN A 3 6.24 -15.00 -2.04
C ASN A 3 5.11 -13.95 -2.11
N LEU A 4 4.02 -14.12 -1.36
CA LEU A 4 2.89 -13.20 -1.36
C LEU A 4 3.33 -11.74 -1.06
N LYS A 5 4.31 -11.58 -0.17
CA LYS A 5 4.87 -10.28 0.17
C LYS A 5 5.53 -9.60 -1.02
N SER A 6 6.30 -10.35 -1.82
CA SER A 6 7.01 -9.76 -2.97
C SER A 6 6.06 -9.21 -4.02
N ILE A 7 4.92 -9.88 -4.25
CA ILE A 7 3.88 -9.39 -5.17
C ILE A 7 3.32 -8.04 -4.71
N ILE A 8 3.04 -7.88 -3.42
CA ILE A 8 2.50 -6.63 -2.87
C ILE A 8 3.55 -5.51 -2.91
N ASP A 9 4.79 -5.83 -2.54
CA ASP A 9 5.90 -4.89 -2.58
C ASP A 9 6.18 -4.41 -4.02
N GLU A 10 6.10 -5.30 -5.01
CA GLU A 10 6.25 -4.97 -6.43
C GLU A 10 5.13 -4.04 -6.93
N GLU A 11 3.87 -4.32 -6.57
CA GLU A 11 2.73 -3.46 -6.91
C GLU A 11 2.88 -2.06 -6.28
N LEU A 12 3.30 -1.96 -5.02
CA LEU A 12 3.57 -0.67 -4.37
C LEU A 12 4.70 0.10 -5.06
N ARG A 13 5.81 -0.57 -5.37
CA ARG A 13 6.96 0.03 -6.08
C ARG A 13 6.57 0.52 -7.47
N LYS A 14 5.73 -0.23 -8.18
CA LYS A 14 5.19 0.19 -9.47
C LYS A 14 4.41 1.51 -9.34
N ARG A 15 3.48 1.60 -8.37
CA ARG A 15 2.72 2.84 -8.12
C ARG A 15 3.63 4.02 -7.75
N PHE A 16 4.65 3.80 -6.93
CA PHE A 16 5.64 4.84 -6.61
C PHE A 16 6.38 5.32 -7.86
N SER A 17 6.81 4.41 -8.72
CA SER A 17 7.50 4.76 -9.96
C SER A 17 6.60 5.58 -10.88
N GLU A 18 5.35 5.16 -11.07
CA GLU A 18 4.36 5.88 -11.89
C GLU A 18 4.09 7.28 -11.35
N ALA A 19 3.91 7.41 -10.03
CA ALA A 19 3.65 8.70 -9.40
C ALA A 19 4.86 9.66 -9.46
N LYS A 20 6.10 9.14 -9.33
CA LYS A 20 7.33 9.93 -9.52
C LYS A 20 7.47 10.41 -10.96
N VAL A 21 7.20 9.55 -11.94
CA VAL A 21 7.24 9.92 -13.37
C VAL A 21 6.19 10.99 -13.68
N ALA A 22 5.03 10.94 -13.03
CA ALA A 22 3.99 11.96 -13.15
C ALA A 22 4.33 13.29 -12.42
N GLY A 23 5.44 13.36 -11.68
CA GLY A 23 5.85 14.56 -10.95
C GLY A 23 5.07 14.84 -9.67
N ASN A 24 4.41 13.82 -9.09
CA ASN A 24 3.68 13.98 -7.83
C ASN A 24 4.66 14.12 -6.65
N GLU A 25 4.33 14.98 -5.70
CA GLU A 25 5.08 15.11 -4.43
C GLU A 25 4.78 13.97 -3.45
N TYR A 26 3.59 13.37 -3.57
CA TYR A 26 3.15 12.27 -2.73
C TYR A 26 2.23 11.30 -3.48
N LEU A 27 2.06 10.12 -2.93
CA LEU A 27 1.11 9.10 -3.35
C LEU A 27 0.25 8.66 -2.17
N ASP A 28 -1.07 8.82 -2.31
CA ASP A 28 -2.03 8.21 -1.39
C ASP A 28 -2.37 6.80 -1.87
N VAL A 29 -2.23 5.79 -1.00
CA VAL A 29 -2.57 4.40 -1.30
C VAL A 29 -3.56 3.87 -0.28
N ILE A 30 -4.61 3.22 -0.77
CA ILE A 30 -5.62 2.53 0.04
C ILE A 30 -5.38 1.01 -0.04
N SER A 31 -5.37 0.32 1.10
CA SER A 31 -5.13 -1.13 1.17
C SER A 31 -6.15 -1.96 0.37
N GLY A 32 -7.42 -1.51 0.35
CA GLY A 32 -8.48 -2.10 -0.45
C GLY A 32 -8.18 -2.09 -1.96
N ASP A 33 -7.51 -1.05 -2.46
CA ASP A 33 -7.16 -0.96 -3.89
C ASP A 33 -6.09 -1.97 -4.27
N ILE A 34 -5.10 -2.21 -3.39
CA ILE A 34 -4.08 -3.24 -3.60
C ILE A 34 -4.74 -4.63 -3.59
N HIS A 35 -5.58 -4.90 -2.59
CA HIS A 35 -6.28 -6.17 -2.45
C HIS A 35 -7.15 -6.50 -3.67
N LYS A 36 -7.90 -5.50 -4.16
CA LYS A 36 -8.73 -5.62 -5.36
C LYS A 36 -7.89 -5.80 -6.62
N GLN A 37 -6.84 -4.99 -6.80
CA GLN A 37 -5.99 -5.03 -7.99
C GLN A 37 -5.29 -6.38 -8.16
N LEU A 38 -4.84 -6.99 -7.06
CA LEU A 38 -4.16 -8.28 -7.06
C LEU A 38 -5.14 -9.49 -7.02
N GLY A 39 -6.45 -9.24 -6.98
CA GLY A 39 -7.47 -10.30 -6.96
C GLY A 39 -7.44 -11.16 -5.70
N PHE A 40 -6.98 -10.59 -4.57
CA PHE A 40 -6.92 -11.33 -3.32
C PHE A 40 -8.31 -11.52 -2.71
N LYS A 41 -8.49 -12.59 -1.93
CA LYS A 41 -9.72 -12.85 -1.17
C LYS A 41 -9.50 -12.64 0.33
N HIS A 42 -8.66 -13.45 0.95
CA HIS A 42 -8.44 -13.47 2.40
C HIS A 42 -7.01 -13.03 2.79
N ARG A 43 -6.52 -11.93 2.21
CA ARG A 43 -5.13 -11.44 2.39
C ARG A 43 -5.03 -9.96 2.80
N MET A 44 -6.08 -9.39 3.37
CA MET A 44 -6.08 -7.99 3.80
C MET A 44 -4.95 -7.65 4.80
N PRO A 45 -4.65 -8.51 5.80
CA PRO A 45 -3.51 -8.27 6.70
C PRO A 45 -2.18 -8.16 5.97
N SER A 46 -1.96 -8.96 4.92
CA SER A 46 -0.73 -8.90 4.12
C SER A 46 -0.59 -7.56 3.40
N CYS A 47 -1.69 -7.02 2.85
CA CYS A 47 -1.69 -5.70 2.22
C CYS A 47 -1.40 -4.59 3.24
N CYS A 48 -2.09 -4.60 4.38
CA CYS A 48 -1.91 -3.58 5.41
C CYS A 48 -0.49 -3.61 6.00
N HIS A 49 0.03 -4.81 6.25
CA HIS A 49 1.39 -4.98 6.77
C HIS A 49 2.45 -4.50 5.78
N ALA A 50 2.38 -4.93 4.51
CA ALA A 50 3.32 -4.48 3.48
C ALA A 50 3.29 -2.95 3.29
N MET A 51 2.10 -2.34 3.32
CA MET A 51 1.97 -0.89 3.28
C MET A 51 2.68 -0.22 4.47
N ARG A 52 2.49 -0.71 5.70
CA ARG A 52 3.16 -0.17 6.89
C ARG A 52 4.67 -0.34 6.84
N GLU A 53 5.16 -1.49 6.38
CA GLU A 53 6.59 -1.75 6.24
C GLU A 53 7.26 -0.88 5.16
N MET A 54 6.52 -0.49 4.12
CA MET A 54 7.02 0.41 3.07
C MET A 54 7.07 1.88 3.50
N MET A 55 6.48 2.24 4.64
CA MET A 55 6.56 3.60 5.15
C MET A 55 7.99 3.99 5.49
N LYS A 56 8.31 5.25 5.25
CA LYS A 56 9.55 5.91 5.65
C LYS A 56 9.25 7.06 6.61
N THR A 57 10.30 7.59 7.22
CA THR A 57 10.21 8.82 8.02
C THR A 57 9.58 9.94 7.19
N GLY A 58 8.48 10.51 7.70
CA GLY A 58 7.72 11.57 7.04
C GLY A 58 6.41 11.10 6.43
N ASP A 59 6.26 9.83 6.09
CA ASP A 59 4.99 9.28 5.59
C ASP A 59 3.91 9.30 6.68
N ILE A 60 2.64 9.43 6.26
CA ILE A 60 1.53 9.61 7.19
C ILE A 60 0.38 8.64 6.91
N ILE A 61 -0.21 8.11 7.98
CA ILE A 61 -1.47 7.37 7.91
C ILE A 61 -2.60 8.41 7.90
N ILE A 62 -3.31 8.49 6.78
CA ILE A 62 -4.44 9.41 6.58
C ILE A 62 -5.71 8.85 7.21
N GLU A 63 -5.92 7.55 7.04
CA GLU A 63 -7.09 6.83 7.57
C GLU A 63 -6.65 5.45 8.05
N ALA A 64 -7.11 5.05 9.24
CA ALA A 64 -6.88 3.73 9.79
C ALA A 64 -8.22 3.01 10.02
N PRO A 65 -8.28 1.68 9.81
CA PRO A 65 -9.45 0.89 10.18
C PRO A 65 -9.73 1.00 11.69
N LEU A 66 -11.01 0.93 12.07
CA LEU A 66 -11.43 1.00 13.49
C LEU A 66 -10.74 -0.05 14.38
N LYS A 67 -10.38 -1.20 13.81
CA LYS A 67 -9.61 -2.26 14.48
C LYS A 67 -8.70 -2.97 13.48
N GLY A 68 -7.44 -3.17 13.86
CA GLY A 68 -6.48 -4.03 13.15
C GLY A 68 -6.24 -3.66 11.69
N ASP A 69 -6.32 -4.67 10.83
CA ASP A 69 -6.12 -4.56 9.37
C ASP A 69 -7.47 -4.52 8.64
N GLY A 70 -7.57 -3.64 7.66
CA GLY A 70 -8.83 -3.40 6.94
C GLY A 70 -8.62 -2.64 5.65
N ALA A 71 -9.60 -2.74 4.75
CA ALA A 71 -9.56 -2.18 3.40
C ALA A 71 -9.55 -0.64 3.35
N THR A 72 -9.81 0.02 4.48
CA THR A 72 -9.85 1.49 4.61
C THR A 72 -8.52 2.09 5.06
N LEU A 73 -7.47 1.28 5.28
CA LEU A 73 -6.16 1.82 5.57
C LEU A 73 -5.69 2.67 4.40
N LYS A 74 -5.50 3.97 4.64
CA LYS A 74 -4.98 4.93 3.68
C LYS A 74 -3.67 5.52 4.20
N ILE A 75 -2.61 5.39 3.42
CA ILE A 75 -1.28 5.93 3.74
C ILE A 75 -0.85 6.87 2.63
N ARG A 76 -0.31 8.03 3.01
CA ARG A 76 0.38 8.95 2.11
C ARG A 76 1.88 8.69 2.20
N TYR A 77 2.46 8.36 1.06
CA TYR A 77 3.90 8.21 0.87
C TYR A 77 4.46 9.44 0.16
N PHE A 78 5.49 10.06 0.70
CA PHE A 78 6.21 11.14 0.03
C PHE A 78 7.26 10.55 -0.92
N LEU A 79 7.33 11.08 -2.15
CA LEU A 79 8.02 10.45 -3.29
C LEU A 79 9.45 10.95 -3.52
#